data_AF-A0A6V7XH79-F1
#
_entry.id   AF-A0A6V7XH79-F1
#
_cell.length_a   1.000
_cell.length_b   1.000
_cell.length_c   1.000
_cell.angle_alpha   90.00
_cell.angle_beta   90.00
_cell.angle_gamma   90.00
#
_symmetry.space_group_name_H-M   'P 1'
#
loop_
_entity.id
_entity.type
_entity.pdbx_description
1 polymer ?
#
loop_
_entity_poly.entity_id
_entity_poly.type
_entity_poly.pdbx_seq_one_letter_code
_entity_poly.pdbx_strand_id
1 'polypeptide(L)'
;MSRQGQMLQAIGEDGIVYTWYRRPYNRRVPTQRQLELQQQLQPIQGEPPPTPQMLNPKQTQLSELGELILIRCFQSLPINDRFNMEHVSRLFQSASKRSWNIHKHVVVPPASLKKGTYSIDIRYLFRLLMKRCARYCLTLQINSMLKQDRIFRLLHLGYKVECLQLESLDQICGSELEEIGGRLPNLKILIIIKCKFHTNTINGFNLMLEQFKRLIVFAVGRCANFQSELEKLPRSLRILNLNLFDVVNSANAIGNIRRQAPNITMLTIECRSLDVVNQVQDFEHLKVLSLHYSPILDDVITPDLFPVNFSQQLKALELFVVSENFIAMRFRPEFFPQLEHIKFDIIENPTTNYNTILGKLVEFPALRSISLGVYTRKKKLICRAEYLNFVRRLYEKGRLEHLKVNLLLTTEMAIGVFEHCPKIRSLYFYKSSNPNNIEEEEEYFRANEFIERFEQLKLNKIPPTSNSKKVVMLGNLFKGTKLEKGNEWIKCKENIRGSHVLRELFVNEFKEYENNNTRK
;
A
#
# COMPACT_ATOMS: atom_id res chain seq x y z
N MET A 1 21.13 59.37 -14.92
CA MET A 1 22.53 59.02 -14.60
C MET A 1 22.65 57.50 -14.47
N SER A 2 23.69 56.94 -15.07
CA SER A 2 23.95 55.53 -15.36
C SER A 2 24.01 54.62 -14.13
N ARG A 3 23.35 53.45 -14.20
CA ARG A 3 23.67 52.29 -13.36
C ARG A 3 24.05 51.11 -14.26
N GLN A 4 25.25 51.19 -14.85
CA GLN A 4 25.90 50.02 -15.45
C GLN A 4 26.23 49.03 -14.33
N GLY A 5 25.68 47.82 -14.40
CA GLY A 5 26.14 46.71 -13.55
C GLY A 5 27.53 46.26 -13.99
N GLN A 6 28.36 45.85 -13.04
CA GLN A 6 29.69 45.33 -13.33
C GLN A 6 29.56 43.94 -13.99
N MET A 7 30.08 43.81 -15.21
CA MET A 7 30.17 42.55 -15.94
C MET A 7 31.37 41.78 -15.42
N LEU A 8 31.14 40.54 -14.96
CA LEU A 8 32.20 39.64 -14.54
C LEU A 8 32.30 38.50 -15.56
N GLN A 9 33.51 38.18 -15.98
CA GLN A 9 33.82 37.06 -16.86
C GLN A 9 34.75 36.08 -16.18
N ALA A 10 34.52 34.78 -16.42
CA ALA A 10 35.43 33.71 -16.06
C ALA A 10 35.53 32.74 -17.22
N ILE A 11 36.71 32.20 -17.47
CA ILE A 11 36.93 31.17 -18.49
C ILE A 11 36.96 29.83 -17.78
N GLY A 12 36.06 28.92 -18.16
CA GLY A 12 36.03 27.56 -17.64
C GLY A 12 37.25 26.76 -18.10
N GLU A 13 37.54 25.65 -17.41
CA GLU A 13 38.62 24.72 -17.79
C GLU A 13 38.42 24.09 -19.17
N ASP A 14 37.21 24.20 -19.72
CA ASP A 14 36.81 23.84 -21.08
C ASP A 14 37.05 24.95 -22.13
N GLY A 15 37.65 26.08 -21.74
CA GLY A 15 37.93 27.22 -22.59
C GLY A 15 36.72 28.12 -22.88
N ILE A 16 35.56 27.84 -22.27
CA ILE A 16 34.33 28.59 -22.50
C ILE A 16 34.29 29.82 -21.60
N VAL A 17 34.11 31.01 -22.18
CA VAL A 17 33.97 32.26 -21.44
C VAL A 17 32.55 32.40 -20.93
N TYR A 18 32.38 32.30 -19.62
CA TYR A 18 31.12 32.57 -18.95
C TYR A 18 31.05 34.01 -18.47
N THR A 19 29.93 34.67 -18.78
CA THR A 19 29.73 36.09 -18.44
C THR A 19 28.48 36.24 -17.59
N TRP A 20 28.56 36.98 -16.48
CA TRP A 20 27.41 37.32 -15.65
C TRP A 20 27.45 38.77 -15.15
N TYR A 21 26.26 39.36 -15.04
CA TYR A 21 26.07 40.75 -14.63
C TYR A 21 25.75 40.82 -13.15
N ARG A 22 26.65 41.39 -12.36
CA ARG A 22 26.40 41.66 -10.94
C ARG A 22 25.55 42.93 -10.83
N ARG A 23 24.24 42.79 -10.57
CA ARG A 23 23.41 43.94 -10.19
C ARG A 23 23.81 44.39 -8.78
N PRO A 24 23.96 45.71 -8.52
CA PRO A 24 24.21 46.20 -7.17
C PRO A 24 23.05 45.79 -6.26
N TYR A 25 23.39 45.09 -5.18
CA TYR A 25 22.45 44.65 -4.17
C TYR A 25 22.03 45.87 -3.35
N ASN A 26 20.98 46.58 -3.76
CA ASN A 26 20.36 47.56 -2.88
C ASN A 26 19.66 46.77 -1.77
N ARG A 27 20.24 46.79 -0.56
CA ARG A 27 19.49 46.52 0.68
C ARG A 27 18.22 47.35 0.60
N ARG A 28 17.06 46.68 0.53
CA ARG A 28 15.77 47.36 0.66
C ARG A 28 15.73 47.93 2.07
N VAL A 29 15.97 49.23 2.19
CA VAL A 29 15.49 50.01 3.34
C VAL A 29 13.97 49.80 3.36
N PRO A 30 13.37 49.40 4.50
CA PRO A 30 11.93 49.25 4.57
C PRO A 30 11.28 50.57 4.16
N THR A 31 10.36 50.53 3.20
CA THR A 31 9.55 51.69 2.86
C THR A 31 8.72 52.09 4.09
N GLN A 32 8.42 53.38 4.24
CA GLN A 32 7.66 53.95 5.37
C GLN A 32 6.37 53.16 5.70
N ARG A 33 5.70 52.60 4.66
CA ARG A 33 4.55 51.67 4.80
C ARG A 33 4.85 50.34 5.51
N GLN A 34 6.06 49.79 5.40
CA GLN A 34 6.46 48.56 6.10
C GLN A 34 6.82 48.82 7.57
N LEU A 35 7.24 50.05 7.91
CA LEU A 35 7.43 50.48 9.29
C LEU A 35 6.09 50.80 9.98
N GLU A 36 5.13 51.39 9.26
CA GLU A 36 3.75 51.58 9.75
C GLU A 36 3.04 50.25 10.04
N LEU A 37 3.23 49.23 9.19
CA LEU A 37 2.67 47.88 9.39
C LEU A 37 3.33 47.10 10.54
N GLN A 38 4.59 47.40 10.89
CA GLN A 38 5.23 46.81 12.07
C GLN A 38 4.89 47.56 13.37
N GLN A 39 4.60 48.86 13.31
CA GLN A 39 4.12 49.63 14.47
C GLN A 39 2.65 49.34 14.82
N GLN A 40 1.83 48.90 13.86
CA GLN A 40 0.46 48.43 14.12
C GLN A 40 0.36 46.99 14.66
N LEU A 41 1.47 46.26 14.78
CA LEU A 41 1.51 44.87 15.26
C LEU A 41 2.10 44.71 16.68
N GLN A 42 2.37 45.80 17.40
CA GLN A 42 2.53 45.70 18.85
C GLN A 42 1.15 45.61 19.50
N PRO A 43 0.88 44.57 20.32
CA PRO A 43 -0.40 44.45 20.98
C PRO A 43 -0.58 45.61 21.96
N ILE A 44 -1.60 46.44 21.72
CA ILE A 44 -2.17 47.29 22.76
C ILE A 44 -2.68 46.32 23.83
N GLN A 45 -2.12 46.39 25.04
CA GLN A 45 -2.57 45.58 26.16
C GLN A 45 -4.07 45.86 26.39
N GLY A 46 -4.91 44.85 26.18
CA GLY A 46 -6.34 44.90 26.52
C GLY A 46 -7.33 44.54 25.43
N GLU A 47 -6.91 44.41 24.16
CA GLU A 47 -7.85 43.98 23.09
C GLU A 47 -7.71 42.48 22.77
N PRO A 48 -8.85 41.78 22.51
CA PRO A 48 -8.82 40.38 22.13
C PRO A 48 -8.04 40.21 20.81
N PRO A 49 -7.35 39.07 20.62
CA PRO A 49 -6.62 38.82 19.38
C PRO A 49 -7.58 38.98 18.20
N PRO A 50 -7.15 39.61 17.10
CA PRO A 50 -8.03 39.87 15.97
C PRO A 50 -8.62 38.54 15.52
N THR A 51 -9.94 38.44 15.59
CA THR A 51 -10.68 37.28 15.12
C THR A 51 -10.26 37.02 13.68
N PRO A 52 -9.83 35.79 13.31
CA PRO A 52 -9.43 35.51 11.94
C PRO A 52 -10.59 35.83 11.01
N GLN A 53 -10.52 36.96 10.31
CA GLN A 53 -11.54 37.35 9.36
C GLN A 53 -11.55 36.33 8.23
N MET A 54 -12.68 35.64 8.06
CA MET A 54 -12.93 34.85 6.86
C MET A 54 -12.87 35.79 5.66
N LEU A 55 -11.89 35.56 4.78
CA LEU A 55 -11.77 36.26 3.51
C LEU A 55 -13.06 36.05 2.71
N ASN A 56 -13.68 37.13 2.24
CA ASN A 56 -14.88 37.07 1.42
C ASN A 56 -14.50 36.58 0.01
N PRO A 57 -14.89 35.36 -0.41
CA PRO A 57 -14.47 34.79 -1.68
C PRO A 57 -14.98 35.57 -2.91
N LYS A 58 -15.97 36.47 -2.74
CA LYS A 58 -16.46 37.35 -3.81
C LYS A 58 -15.66 38.64 -3.98
N GLN A 59 -14.83 39.00 -3.00
CA GLN A 59 -14.09 40.27 -2.96
C GLN A 59 -12.58 40.08 -2.93
N THR A 60 -12.09 38.95 -2.40
CA THR A 60 -10.65 38.68 -2.31
C THR A 60 -10.09 38.25 -3.67
N GLN A 61 -9.15 39.03 -4.21
CA GLN A 61 -8.43 38.62 -5.41
C GLN A 61 -7.42 37.51 -5.07
N LEU A 62 -7.21 36.56 -5.97
CA LEU A 62 -6.24 35.47 -5.79
C LEU A 62 -4.80 35.95 -5.54
N SER A 63 -4.47 37.17 -5.96
CA SER A 63 -3.21 37.87 -5.68
C SER A 63 -3.05 38.31 -4.23
N GLU A 64 -4.15 38.46 -3.48
CA GLU A 64 -4.19 38.96 -2.10
C GLU A 64 -3.99 37.85 -1.06
N LEU A 65 -4.14 36.58 -1.45
CA LEU A 65 -3.95 35.42 -0.57
C LEU A 65 -2.50 35.28 -0.05
N GLY A 66 -1.54 36.00 -0.64
CA GLY A 66 -0.13 35.92 -0.26
C GLY A 66 0.55 34.61 -0.72
N GLU A 67 1.86 34.66 -0.91
CA GLU A 67 2.62 33.55 -1.49
C GLU A 67 2.55 32.26 -0.65
N LEU A 68 2.51 32.38 0.69
CA LEU A 68 2.50 31.24 1.61
C LEU A 68 1.19 30.44 1.54
N ILE A 69 0.04 31.12 1.41
CA ILE A 69 -1.26 30.43 1.27
C ILE A 69 -1.31 29.74 -0.09
N LEU A 70 -0.88 30.41 -1.16
CA LEU A 70 -0.81 29.82 -2.50
C LEU A 70 0.09 28.57 -2.53
N ILE A 71 1.25 28.60 -1.86
CA ILE A 71 2.13 27.41 -1.71
C ILE A 71 1.35 26.23 -1.09
N ARG A 72 0.59 26.47 -0.01
CA ARG A 72 -0.20 25.42 0.65
C ARG A 72 -1.34 24.92 -0.23
N CYS A 73 -2.03 25.82 -0.93
CA CYS A 73 -3.06 25.44 -1.89
C CYS A 73 -2.47 24.54 -3.00
N PHE A 74 -1.32 24.93 -3.56
CA PHE A 74 -0.68 24.18 -4.63
C PHE A 74 -0.12 22.84 -4.17
N GLN A 75 0.27 22.70 -2.90
CA GLN A 75 0.66 21.41 -2.32
C GLN A 75 -0.44 20.34 -2.40
N SER A 76 -1.70 20.76 -2.39
CA SER A 76 -2.87 19.90 -2.54
C SER A 76 -3.26 19.65 -4.00
N LEU A 77 -2.67 20.37 -4.96
CA LEU A 77 -2.95 20.18 -6.38
C LEU A 77 -2.15 19.00 -6.97
N PRO A 78 -2.74 18.28 -7.95
CA PRO A 78 -2.00 17.37 -8.80
C PRO A 78 -0.81 18.05 -9.49
N ILE A 79 0.21 17.27 -9.84
CA ILE A 79 1.44 17.74 -10.50
C ILE A 79 1.13 18.63 -11.71
N ASN A 80 0.15 18.22 -12.53
CA ASN A 80 -0.22 18.92 -13.76
C ASN A 80 -0.76 20.31 -13.48
N ASP A 81 -1.69 20.42 -12.53
CA ASP A 81 -2.30 21.71 -12.20
C ASP A 81 -1.29 22.63 -11.53
N ARG A 82 -0.37 22.09 -10.74
CA ARG A 82 0.74 22.85 -10.16
C ARG A 82 1.65 23.46 -11.23
N PHE A 83 2.01 22.72 -12.28
CA PHE A 83 2.74 23.28 -13.42
C PHE A 83 1.91 24.34 -14.15
N ASN A 84 0.61 24.12 -14.35
CA ASN A 84 -0.27 25.12 -14.98
C ASN A 84 -0.34 26.43 -14.19
N MET A 85 -0.26 26.38 -12.86
CA MET A 85 -0.22 27.58 -12.02
C MET A 85 1.00 28.46 -12.34
N GLU A 86 2.10 27.91 -12.86
CA GLU A 86 3.27 28.71 -13.24
C GLU A 86 3.00 29.70 -14.37
N HIS A 87 1.95 29.47 -15.15
CA HIS A 87 1.60 30.28 -16.30
C HIS A 87 0.52 31.33 -15.99
N VAL A 88 -0.07 31.33 -14.78
CA VAL A 88 -1.16 32.24 -14.40
C VAL A 88 -0.64 33.64 -14.10
N SER A 89 0.39 33.76 -13.26
CA SER A 89 1.00 35.04 -12.88
C SER A 89 2.40 34.83 -12.31
N ARG A 90 3.20 35.91 -12.18
CA ARG A 90 4.53 35.84 -11.53
C ARG A 90 4.44 35.35 -10.07
N LEU A 91 3.40 35.76 -9.34
CA LEU A 91 3.18 35.31 -7.96
C LEU A 91 2.89 33.81 -7.92
N PHE A 92 2.02 33.32 -8.81
CA PHE A 92 1.69 31.90 -8.89
C PHE A 92 2.88 31.06 -9.36
N GLN A 93 3.71 31.60 -10.26
CA GLN A 93 4.95 30.97 -10.67
C GLN A 93 5.93 30.79 -9.50
N SER A 94 6.12 31.82 -8.69
CA SER A 94 6.97 31.73 -7.49
C SER A 94 6.41 30.73 -6.48
N ALA A 95 5.13 30.84 -6.16
CA ALA A 95 4.46 29.95 -5.21
C ALA A 95 4.47 28.49 -5.69
N SER A 96 4.21 28.24 -6.98
CA SER A 96 4.25 26.88 -7.56
C SER A 96 5.65 26.29 -7.47
N LYS A 97 6.70 27.04 -7.84
CA LYS A 97 8.09 26.57 -7.72
C LYS A 97 8.49 26.24 -6.28
N ARG A 98 8.03 27.03 -5.31
CA ARG A 98 8.32 26.78 -3.88
C ARG A 98 7.50 25.64 -3.28
N SER A 99 6.30 25.37 -3.82
CA SER A 99 5.43 24.29 -3.34
C SER A 99 6.02 22.88 -3.48
N TRP A 100 7.06 22.71 -4.31
CA TRP A 100 7.78 21.44 -4.49
C TRP A 100 8.73 21.08 -3.34
N ASN A 101 9.18 22.05 -2.54
CA ASN A 101 10.23 21.85 -1.52
C ASN A 101 9.81 20.95 -0.34
N ILE A 102 8.52 20.65 -0.20
CA ILE A 102 7.97 19.87 0.93
C ILE A 102 7.24 18.62 0.41
N HIS A 103 7.39 18.28 -0.88
CA HIS A 103 6.68 17.15 -1.46
C HIS A 103 7.42 15.84 -1.18
N LYS A 104 7.03 15.16 -0.09
CA LYS A 104 7.62 13.89 0.33
C LYS A 104 7.28 12.73 -0.61
N HIS A 105 6.21 12.82 -1.40
CA HIS A 105 5.69 11.74 -2.24
C HIS A 105 5.44 12.22 -3.66
N VAL A 106 6.13 11.68 -4.66
CA VAL A 106 6.03 12.09 -6.06
C VAL A 106 5.58 10.91 -6.90
N VAL A 107 4.50 11.08 -7.67
CA VAL A 107 4.03 10.10 -8.66
C VAL A 107 4.28 10.65 -10.04
N VAL A 108 5.14 10.00 -10.82
CA VAL A 108 5.37 10.37 -12.22
C VAL A 108 4.15 9.96 -13.04
N PRO A 109 3.51 10.90 -13.77
CA PRO A 109 2.35 10.56 -14.58
C PRO A 109 2.74 9.67 -15.77
N PRO A 110 1.83 8.81 -16.25
CA PRO A 110 2.14 7.80 -17.27
C PRO A 110 2.26 8.35 -18.70
N ALA A 111 1.82 9.59 -18.94
CA ALA A 111 1.78 10.17 -20.28
C ALA A 111 2.18 11.66 -20.28
N SER A 112 2.52 12.17 -21.46
CA SER A 112 2.73 13.60 -21.70
C SER A 112 1.54 14.41 -21.20
N LEU A 113 1.80 15.57 -20.60
CA LEU A 113 0.73 16.43 -20.14
C LEU A 113 0.21 17.23 -21.31
N LYS A 114 -1.01 16.94 -21.77
CA LYS A 114 -1.71 17.71 -22.78
C LYS A 114 -2.93 18.38 -22.14
N LYS A 115 -2.93 19.71 -22.03
CA LYS A 115 -4.10 20.49 -21.59
C LYS A 115 -4.15 21.79 -22.40
N GLY A 116 -5.11 21.90 -23.31
CA GLY A 116 -5.23 23.05 -24.21
C GLY A 116 -4.04 23.16 -25.19
N THR A 117 -3.48 24.35 -25.34
CA THR A 117 -2.34 24.66 -26.23
C THR A 117 -0.99 24.22 -25.67
N TYR A 118 -0.94 23.75 -24.42
CA TYR A 118 0.30 23.38 -23.75
C TYR A 118 0.49 21.87 -23.71
N SER A 119 1.65 21.44 -24.22
CA SER A 119 2.10 20.06 -24.10
C SER A 119 3.48 19.99 -23.46
N ILE A 120 3.61 19.22 -22.36
CA ILE A 120 4.92 18.86 -21.78
C ILE A 120 5.20 17.42 -22.16
N ASP A 121 6.28 17.21 -22.89
CA ASP A 121 6.85 15.89 -23.13
C ASP A 121 7.23 15.19 -21.80
N ILE A 122 6.95 13.90 -21.69
CA ILE A 122 7.10 13.16 -20.43
C ILE A 122 8.56 13.07 -19.97
N ARG A 123 9.52 13.03 -20.90
CA ARG A 123 10.96 13.04 -20.59
C ARG A 123 11.38 14.37 -20.00
N TYR A 124 10.87 15.47 -20.56
CA TYR A 124 11.09 16.80 -20.02
C TYR A 124 10.41 16.99 -18.65
N LEU A 125 9.19 16.47 -18.49
CA LEU A 125 8.51 16.46 -17.20
C LEU A 125 9.29 15.70 -16.13
N PHE A 126 9.79 14.51 -16.44
CA PHE A 126 10.60 13.72 -15.54
C PHE A 126 11.86 14.48 -15.11
N ARG A 127 12.57 15.12 -16.06
CA ARG A 127 13.70 16.02 -15.76
C ARG A 127 13.32 17.15 -14.81
N LEU A 128 12.18 17.80 -15.04
CA LEU A 128 11.70 18.90 -14.21
C LEU A 128 11.37 18.43 -12.79
N LEU A 129 10.65 17.31 -12.66
CA LEU A 129 10.37 16.69 -11.37
C LEU A 129 11.68 16.35 -10.65
N MET A 130 12.60 15.65 -11.31
CA MET A 130 13.86 15.26 -10.69
C MET A 130 14.69 16.48 -10.23
N LYS A 131 14.70 17.58 -10.97
CA LYS A 131 15.42 18.80 -10.57
C LYS A 131 14.75 19.55 -9.42
N ARG A 132 13.42 19.52 -9.32
CA ARG A 132 12.66 20.38 -8.40
C ARG A 132 12.25 19.69 -7.11
N CYS A 133 11.81 18.43 -7.16
CA CYS A 133 11.29 17.71 -6.01
C CYS A 133 12.19 16.59 -5.50
N ALA A 134 13.05 15.99 -6.34
CA ALA A 134 13.76 14.77 -5.93
C ALA A 134 14.67 14.95 -4.70
N ARG A 135 15.25 16.15 -4.51
CA ARG A 135 16.07 16.48 -3.32
C ARG A 135 15.32 16.35 -1.99
N TYR A 136 13.99 16.43 -2.01
CA TYR A 136 13.12 16.36 -0.84
C TYR A 136 12.14 15.18 -0.89
N CYS A 137 12.20 14.40 -1.98
CA CYS A 137 11.34 13.27 -2.21
C CYS A 137 11.80 12.09 -1.35
N LEU A 138 10.87 11.54 -0.56
CA LEU A 138 11.08 10.30 0.20
C LEU A 138 10.46 9.10 -0.53
N THR A 139 9.37 9.32 -1.27
CA THR A 139 8.67 8.28 -2.03
C THR A 139 8.53 8.67 -3.49
N LEU A 140 9.11 7.89 -4.39
CA LEU A 140 9.01 8.06 -5.82
C LEU A 140 8.25 6.89 -6.43
N GLN A 141 7.20 7.18 -7.19
CA GLN A 141 6.45 6.20 -7.96
C GLN A 141 6.56 6.51 -9.46
N ILE A 142 6.93 5.51 -10.26
CA ILE A 142 7.06 5.61 -11.71
C ILE A 142 6.13 4.58 -12.36
N ASN A 143 5.14 5.06 -13.10
CA ASN A 143 4.09 4.23 -13.69
C ASN A 143 4.11 4.32 -15.22
N SER A 144 4.04 3.18 -15.90
CA SER A 144 3.74 3.07 -17.34
C SER A 144 4.59 3.97 -18.26
N MET A 145 5.82 4.28 -17.87
CA MET A 145 6.71 5.17 -18.63
C MET A 145 7.30 4.41 -19.82
N LEU A 146 7.26 5.01 -21.01
CA LEU A 146 7.85 4.44 -22.23
C LEU A 146 9.38 4.34 -22.12
N LYS A 147 9.97 3.32 -22.74
CA LYS A 147 11.40 3.00 -22.65
C LYS A 147 12.29 4.20 -23.01
N GLN A 148 11.99 4.90 -24.10
CA GLN A 148 12.79 6.03 -24.56
C GLN A 148 12.80 7.22 -23.58
N ASP A 149 11.80 7.33 -22.71
CA ASP A 149 11.63 8.48 -21.82
C ASP A 149 12.22 8.26 -20.44
N ARG A 150 12.57 7.02 -20.11
CA ARG A 150 13.21 6.66 -18.85
C ARG A 150 14.62 7.23 -18.82
N ILE A 151 14.87 8.11 -17.85
CA ILE A 151 16.19 8.67 -17.60
C ILE A 151 16.58 8.34 -16.17
N PHE A 152 16.74 7.05 -15.85
CA PHE A 152 17.07 6.60 -14.51
C PHE A 152 18.41 7.11 -13.99
N ARG A 153 19.35 7.48 -14.86
CA ARG A 153 20.53 8.24 -14.45
C ARG A 153 20.21 9.50 -13.64
N LEU A 154 19.03 10.12 -13.77
CA LEU A 154 18.64 11.29 -12.97
C LEU A 154 18.22 10.95 -11.53
N LEU A 155 18.04 9.67 -11.20
CA LEU A 155 17.72 9.21 -9.85
C LEU A 155 18.75 9.65 -8.80
N HIS A 156 19.99 9.96 -9.21
CA HIS A 156 21.01 10.54 -8.32
C HIS A 156 20.56 11.87 -7.69
N LEU A 157 19.68 12.63 -8.35
CA LEU A 157 19.11 13.86 -7.81
C LEU A 157 18.14 13.59 -6.64
N GLY A 158 17.64 12.35 -6.57
CA GLY A 158 16.75 11.82 -5.54
C GLY A 158 17.45 11.00 -4.46
N TYR A 159 18.68 11.35 -4.08
CA TYR A 159 19.47 10.58 -3.10
C TYR A 159 18.79 10.40 -1.72
N LYS A 160 17.74 11.16 -1.39
CA LYS A 160 16.93 11.02 -0.16
C LYS A 160 15.74 10.08 -0.30
N VAL A 161 15.47 9.55 -1.49
CA VAL A 161 14.37 8.63 -1.71
C VAL A 161 14.58 7.37 -0.88
N GLU A 162 13.60 7.06 -0.04
CA GLU A 162 13.56 5.87 0.82
C GLU A 162 12.61 4.80 0.25
N CYS A 163 11.64 5.20 -0.57
CA CYS A 163 10.67 4.29 -1.19
C CYS A 163 10.60 4.52 -2.70
N LEU A 164 10.85 3.47 -3.49
CA LEU A 164 10.72 3.47 -4.94
C LEU A 164 9.70 2.42 -5.34
N GLN A 165 8.68 2.85 -6.10
CA GLN A 165 7.71 1.97 -6.73
C GLN A 165 7.78 2.10 -8.25
N LEU A 166 8.03 0.98 -8.92
CA LEU A 166 7.97 0.84 -10.37
C LEU A 166 6.73 0.01 -10.72
N GLU A 167 5.83 0.55 -11.54
CA GLU A 167 4.63 -0.17 -11.95
C GLU A 167 4.41 -0.13 -13.46
N SER A 168 4.08 -1.29 -14.04
CA SER A 168 3.67 -1.41 -15.45
C SER A 168 4.70 -0.87 -16.46
N LEU A 169 5.99 -1.00 -16.16
CA LEU A 169 7.07 -0.63 -17.07
C LEU A 169 7.39 -1.77 -18.02
N ASP A 170 7.40 -1.51 -19.32
CA ASP A 170 7.74 -2.50 -20.34
C ASP A 170 9.25 -2.56 -20.64
N GLN A 171 9.81 -3.76 -20.80
CA GLN A 171 11.22 -4.03 -21.15
C GLN A 171 12.28 -3.28 -20.31
N ILE A 172 12.26 -3.40 -18.98
CA ILE A 172 13.34 -2.89 -18.12
C ILE A 172 14.64 -3.64 -18.45
N CYS A 173 15.74 -2.94 -18.71
CA CYS A 173 17.05 -3.55 -19.00
C CYS A 173 18.00 -3.57 -17.80
N GLY A 174 19.09 -4.34 -17.89
CA GLY A 174 20.06 -4.51 -16.80
C GLY A 174 20.72 -3.20 -16.38
N SER A 175 21.11 -2.36 -17.35
CA SER A 175 21.71 -1.05 -17.08
C SER A 175 20.76 -0.11 -16.33
N GLU A 176 19.46 -0.18 -16.60
CA GLU A 176 18.45 0.61 -15.86
C GLU A 176 18.38 0.18 -14.38
N LEU A 177 18.50 -1.12 -14.11
CA LEU A 177 18.52 -1.67 -12.74
C LEU A 177 19.80 -1.28 -12.00
N GLU A 178 20.95 -1.34 -12.67
CA GLU A 178 22.22 -0.88 -12.12
C GLU A 178 22.19 0.62 -11.77
N GLU A 179 21.58 1.45 -12.62
CA GLU A 179 21.35 2.87 -12.33
C GLU A 179 20.45 3.06 -11.09
N ILE A 180 19.41 2.23 -10.92
CA ILE A 180 18.57 2.29 -9.72
C ILE A 180 19.39 1.92 -8.47
N GLY A 181 20.17 0.84 -8.53
CA GLY A 181 21.04 0.36 -7.46
C GLY A 181 22.08 1.39 -7.01
N GLY A 182 22.84 1.93 -7.97
CA GLY A 182 23.96 2.83 -7.69
C GLY A 182 23.57 4.26 -7.33
N ARG A 183 22.31 4.68 -7.55
CA ARG A 183 21.90 6.08 -7.40
C ARG A 183 20.97 6.37 -6.23
N LEU A 184 20.43 5.33 -5.58
CA LEU A 184 19.49 5.45 -4.46
C LEU A 184 20.03 4.77 -3.18
N PRO A 185 21.10 5.29 -2.56
CA PRO A 185 21.77 4.63 -1.44
C PRO A 185 20.94 4.56 -0.15
N ASN A 186 19.90 5.40 -0.02
CA ASN A 186 19.02 5.45 1.15
C ASN A 186 17.74 4.63 0.98
N LEU A 187 17.62 3.85 -0.10
CA LEU A 187 16.41 3.10 -0.38
C LEU A 187 16.15 2.04 0.69
N LYS A 188 14.98 2.13 1.32
CA LYS A 188 14.45 1.19 2.33
C LYS A 188 13.36 0.29 1.75
N ILE A 189 12.60 0.77 0.77
CA ILE A 189 11.46 0.08 0.17
C ILE A 189 11.61 0.11 -1.35
N LEU A 190 11.63 -1.07 -1.96
CA LEU A 190 11.60 -1.23 -3.41
C LEU A 190 10.43 -2.14 -3.80
N ILE A 191 9.54 -1.62 -4.65
CA ILE A 191 8.36 -2.32 -5.16
C ILE A 191 8.41 -2.31 -6.68
N ILE A 192 8.40 -3.48 -7.32
CA ILE A 192 8.38 -3.64 -8.78
C ILE A 192 7.18 -4.52 -9.14
N ILE A 193 6.16 -3.95 -9.78
CA ILE A 193 4.89 -4.65 -10.02
C ILE A 193 4.49 -4.53 -11.48
N LYS A 194 3.98 -5.62 -12.08
CA LYS A 194 3.49 -5.65 -13.47
C LYS A 194 4.51 -5.16 -14.51
N CYS A 195 5.80 -5.22 -14.20
CA CYS A 195 6.84 -4.79 -15.13
C CYS A 195 7.24 -5.97 -16.05
N LYS A 196 7.67 -5.68 -17.27
CA LYS A 196 8.27 -6.67 -18.16
C LYS A 196 9.77 -6.43 -18.19
N PHE A 197 10.55 -7.48 -18.00
CA PHE A 197 12.00 -7.39 -18.08
C PHE A 197 12.51 -7.77 -19.46
N HIS A 198 13.61 -7.15 -19.87
CA HIS A 198 14.37 -7.60 -21.03
C HIS A 198 14.97 -8.99 -20.77
N THR A 199 15.18 -9.78 -21.82
CA THR A 199 15.92 -11.04 -21.72
C THR A 199 17.33 -10.77 -21.17
N ASN A 200 17.80 -11.62 -20.26
CA ASN A 200 19.12 -11.53 -19.61
C ASN A 200 19.33 -10.31 -18.69
N THR A 201 18.38 -10.03 -17.81
CA THR A 201 18.47 -8.94 -16.80
C THR A 201 18.93 -9.40 -15.41
N ILE A 202 19.19 -10.69 -15.26
CA ILE A 202 19.59 -11.38 -14.00
C ILE A 202 20.76 -10.65 -13.32
N ASN A 203 21.87 -10.47 -14.04
CA ASN A 203 23.09 -9.88 -13.46
C ASN A 203 22.84 -8.45 -12.99
N GLY A 204 22.22 -7.60 -13.82
CA GLY A 204 21.90 -6.22 -13.43
C GLY A 204 20.94 -6.16 -12.24
N PHE A 205 20.05 -7.14 -12.10
CA PHE A 205 19.13 -7.24 -10.98
C PHE A 205 19.84 -7.64 -9.67
N ASN A 206 20.69 -8.67 -9.71
CA ASN A 206 21.48 -9.09 -8.56
C ASN A 206 22.48 -8.00 -8.13
N LEU A 207 23.12 -7.33 -9.08
CA LEU A 207 23.99 -6.17 -8.82
C LEU A 207 23.22 -5.03 -8.18
N MET A 208 22.02 -4.71 -8.67
CA MET A 208 21.15 -3.70 -8.07
C MET A 208 20.86 -4.01 -6.60
N LEU A 209 20.48 -5.25 -6.29
CA LEU A 209 20.16 -5.67 -4.92
C LEU A 209 21.36 -5.62 -3.98
N GLU A 210 22.56 -5.96 -4.48
CA GLU A 210 23.82 -5.88 -3.72
C GLU A 210 24.16 -4.44 -3.29
N GLN A 211 23.78 -3.44 -4.09
CA GLN A 211 24.00 -2.03 -3.74
C GLN A 211 23.11 -1.54 -2.59
N PHE A 212 21.95 -2.15 -2.36
CA PHE A 212 20.96 -1.65 -1.39
C PHE A 212 21.18 -2.14 0.04
N LYS A 213 22.21 -1.62 0.71
CA LYS A 213 22.57 -1.97 2.09
C LYS A 213 21.51 -1.67 3.15
N ARG A 214 20.53 -0.81 2.84
CA ARG A 214 19.47 -0.36 3.77
C ARG A 214 18.09 -0.89 3.39
N LEU A 215 17.97 -1.76 2.40
CA LEU A 215 16.69 -2.26 1.94
C LEU A 215 16.03 -3.13 3.01
N ILE A 216 14.83 -2.76 3.43
CA ILE A 216 14.03 -3.45 4.44
C ILE A 216 12.91 -4.24 3.75
N VAL A 217 12.29 -3.62 2.74
CA VAL A 217 11.15 -4.15 2.01
C VAL A 217 11.51 -4.30 0.55
N PHE A 218 11.38 -5.52 0.06
CA PHE A 218 11.51 -5.83 -1.36
C PHE A 218 10.28 -6.59 -1.84
N ALA A 219 9.57 -6.03 -2.81
CA ALA A 219 8.40 -6.65 -3.39
C ALA A 219 8.52 -6.66 -4.92
N VAL A 220 8.40 -7.84 -5.51
CA VAL A 220 8.34 -8.04 -6.94
C VAL A 220 7.14 -8.92 -7.24
N GLY A 221 6.28 -8.50 -8.16
CA GLY A 221 5.17 -9.36 -8.54
C GLY A 221 4.51 -9.08 -9.86
N ARG A 222 3.92 -10.13 -10.43
CA ARG A 222 3.28 -10.11 -11.76
C ARG A 222 4.22 -9.60 -12.87
N CYS A 223 5.51 -9.88 -12.73
CA CYS A 223 6.50 -9.41 -13.69
C CYS A 223 6.70 -10.44 -14.79
N ALA A 224 6.66 -10.02 -16.05
CA ALA A 224 6.82 -10.91 -17.19
C ALA A 224 8.30 -10.99 -17.61
N ASN A 225 8.68 -12.14 -18.21
CA ASN A 225 10.03 -12.41 -18.72
C ASN A 225 11.14 -12.32 -17.67
N PHE A 226 10.81 -12.49 -16.39
CA PHE A 226 11.78 -12.50 -15.32
C PHE A 226 12.05 -13.94 -14.87
N GLN A 227 13.13 -14.50 -15.36
CA GLN A 227 13.69 -15.76 -14.91
C GLN A 227 15.05 -15.42 -14.29
N SER A 228 15.15 -15.39 -12.96
CA SER A 228 16.42 -15.05 -12.27
C SER A 228 16.49 -15.79 -10.96
N GLU A 229 17.60 -16.44 -10.66
CA GLU A 229 17.88 -16.81 -9.29
C GLU A 229 18.25 -15.55 -8.49
N LEU A 230 17.63 -15.37 -7.32
CA LEU A 230 17.98 -14.29 -6.39
C LEU A 230 19.25 -14.69 -5.63
N GLU A 231 20.40 -14.46 -6.24
CA GLU A 231 21.70 -14.83 -5.68
C GLU A 231 22.18 -13.84 -4.61
N LYS A 232 21.77 -12.57 -4.74
CA LYS A 232 22.19 -11.47 -3.88
C LYS A 232 20.98 -10.82 -3.24
N LEU A 233 20.94 -10.84 -1.91
CA LEU A 233 19.95 -10.10 -1.13
C LEU A 233 20.64 -9.34 0.00
N PRO A 234 20.17 -8.14 0.33
CA PRO A 234 20.73 -7.37 1.44
C PRO A 234 20.35 -8.00 2.78
N ARG A 235 21.32 -8.15 3.69
CA ARG A 235 21.11 -8.70 5.04
C ARG A 235 20.11 -7.91 5.91
N SER A 236 19.85 -6.65 5.55
CA SER A 236 18.88 -5.77 6.21
C SER A 236 17.43 -6.13 5.88
N LEU A 237 17.20 -6.99 4.88
CA LEU A 237 15.87 -7.31 4.40
C LEU A 237 15.04 -8.01 5.47
N ARG A 238 13.83 -7.50 5.69
CA ARG A 238 12.84 -8.03 6.65
C ARG A 238 11.58 -8.54 5.96
N ILE A 239 11.19 -7.87 4.88
CA ILE A 239 9.94 -8.15 4.17
C ILE A 239 10.25 -8.46 2.72
N LEU A 240 9.92 -9.68 2.30
CA LEU A 240 10.14 -10.16 0.95
C LEU A 240 8.82 -10.64 0.34
N ASN A 241 8.45 -10.09 -0.80
CA ASN A 241 7.27 -10.50 -1.56
C ASN A 241 7.66 -10.83 -3.01
N LEU A 242 7.46 -12.10 -3.40
CA LEU A 242 7.76 -12.68 -4.70
C LEU A 242 6.48 -13.32 -5.29
N ASN A 243 5.38 -12.57 -5.28
CA ASN A 243 4.08 -13.06 -5.75
C ASN A 243 4.03 -13.13 -7.29
N LEU A 244 3.68 -14.29 -7.85
CA LEU A 244 3.65 -14.51 -9.31
C LEU A 244 5.04 -14.26 -9.93
N PHE A 245 6.02 -14.94 -9.35
CA PHE A 245 7.42 -14.86 -9.71
C PHE A 245 7.92 -16.29 -9.94
N ASP A 246 8.11 -16.67 -11.21
CA ASP A 246 8.37 -18.05 -11.67
C ASP A 246 9.67 -18.69 -11.12
N VAL A 247 10.47 -17.92 -10.38
CA VAL A 247 11.78 -18.29 -9.83
C VAL A 247 11.68 -19.28 -8.67
N VAL A 248 10.58 -19.29 -7.92
CA VAL A 248 10.53 -19.91 -6.59
C VAL A 248 10.23 -21.42 -6.61
N ASN A 249 10.29 -22.07 -7.78
CA ASN A 249 10.08 -23.52 -7.88
C ASN A 249 11.28 -24.37 -7.40
N SER A 250 12.38 -23.74 -6.98
CA SER A 250 13.58 -24.43 -6.49
C SER A 250 13.78 -24.25 -4.98
N ALA A 251 13.89 -25.36 -4.25
CA ALA A 251 14.26 -25.36 -2.83
C ALA A 251 15.62 -24.68 -2.59
N ASN A 252 16.56 -24.82 -3.52
CA ASN A 252 17.88 -24.17 -3.45
C ASN A 252 17.75 -22.65 -3.47
N ALA A 253 16.79 -22.09 -4.22
CA ALA A 253 16.57 -20.65 -4.26
C ALA A 253 16.09 -20.13 -2.89
N ILE A 254 15.18 -20.82 -2.22
CA ILE A 254 14.75 -20.45 -0.86
C ILE A 254 15.90 -20.60 0.14
N GLY A 255 16.68 -21.68 0.05
CA GLY A 255 17.88 -21.87 0.86
C GLY A 255 18.88 -20.73 0.69
N ASN A 256 19.08 -20.24 -0.54
CA ASN A 256 19.91 -19.06 -0.83
C ASN A 256 19.34 -17.79 -0.20
N ILE A 257 18.04 -17.54 -0.36
CA ILE A 257 17.36 -16.38 0.24
C ILE A 257 17.56 -16.36 1.75
N ARG A 258 17.34 -17.49 2.42
CA ARG A 258 17.54 -17.65 3.86
C ARG A 258 18.98 -17.33 4.28
N ARG A 259 19.97 -17.84 3.54
CA ARG A 259 21.40 -17.59 3.82
C ARG A 259 21.79 -16.13 3.66
N GLN A 260 21.27 -15.44 2.64
CA GLN A 260 21.61 -14.05 2.36
C GLN A 260 20.84 -13.06 3.24
N ALA A 261 19.57 -13.37 3.54
CA ALA A 261 18.67 -12.55 4.33
C ALA A 261 18.01 -13.38 5.46
N PRO A 262 18.79 -13.81 6.48
CA PRO A 262 18.28 -14.65 7.58
C PRO A 262 17.24 -13.94 8.47
N ASN A 263 17.17 -12.62 8.31
CA ASN A 263 16.42 -11.69 9.12
C ASN A 263 14.98 -11.47 8.65
N ILE A 264 14.51 -12.20 7.63
CA ILE A 264 13.17 -12.08 7.06
C ILE A 264 12.12 -12.46 8.10
N THR A 265 11.18 -11.56 8.33
CA THR A 265 10.04 -11.71 9.25
C THR A 265 8.71 -11.80 8.51
N MET A 266 8.66 -11.36 7.25
CA MET A 266 7.49 -11.48 6.39
C MET A 266 7.88 -12.01 5.01
N LEU A 267 7.31 -13.15 4.63
CA LEU A 267 7.58 -13.80 3.34
C LEU A 267 6.27 -14.04 2.58
N THR A 268 6.24 -13.62 1.33
CA THR A 268 5.19 -13.96 0.37
C THR A 268 5.85 -14.57 -0.85
N ILE A 269 5.49 -15.81 -1.19
CA ILE A 269 6.05 -16.51 -2.36
C ILE A 269 4.96 -17.30 -3.08
N GLU A 270 5.16 -17.57 -4.36
CA GLU A 270 4.44 -18.63 -5.04
C GLU A 270 5.17 -19.97 -4.84
N CYS A 271 4.44 -21.03 -4.51
CA CYS A 271 5.03 -22.33 -4.18
C CYS A 271 4.34 -23.44 -4.97
N ARG A 272 5.09 -24.16 -5.81
CA ARG A 272 4.59 -25.34 -6.54
C ARG A 272 5.25 -26.66 -6.12
N SER A 273 6.07 -26.66 -5.07
CA SER A 273 6.78 -27.86 -4.59
C SER A 273 6.74 -27.97 -3.07
N LEU A 274 6.63 -29.20 -2.55
CA LEU A 274 6.73 -29.48 -1.12
C LEU A 274 8.09 -29.08 -0.53
N ASP A 275 9.18 -29.22 -1.30
CA ASP A 275 10.53 -28.89 -0.83
C ASP A 275 10.69 -27.41 -0.52
N VAL A 276 10.01 -26.55 -1.28
CA VAL A 276 9.96 -25.10 -1.03
C VAL A 276 9.26 -24.82 0.30
N VAL A 277 8.15 -25.53 0.59
CA VAL A 277 7.44 -25.39 1.87
C VAL A 277 8.34 -25.80 3.04
N ASN A 278 9.09 -26.89 2.91
CA ASN A 278 10.03 -27.35 3.93
C ASN A 278 11.14 -26.31 4.17
N GLN A 279 11.75 -25.77 3.11
CA GLN A 279 12.79 -24.74 3.26
C GLN A 279 12.29 -23.44 3.90
N VAL A 280 11.02 -23.08 3.70
CA VAL A 280 10.43 -21.89 4.32
C VAL A 280 10.24 -22.05 5.84
N GLN A 281 10.03 -23.27 6.32
CA GLN A 281 9.84 -23.54 7.75
C GLN A 281 11.12 -23.32 8.57
N ASP A 282 12.27 -23.32 7.90
CA ASP A 282 13.55 -23.11 8.56
C ASP A 282 13.93 -21.62 8.75
N PHE A 283 13.03 -20.68 8.45
CA PHE A 283 13.27 -19.27 8.75
C PHE A 283 13.05 -18.99 10.25
N GLU A 284 14.13 -18.70 10.97
CA GLU A 284 14.16 -18.53 12.43
C GLU A 284 13.34 -17.34 12.97
N HIS A 285 13.00 -16.37 12.11
CA HIS A 285 12.35 -15.13 12.53
C HIS A 285 11.03 -14.87 11.81
N LEU A 286 10.53 -15.84 11.05
CA LEU A 286 9.36 -15.66 10.20
C LEU A 286 8.08 -15.56 11.05
N LYS A 287 7.43 -14.40 11.01
CA LYS A 287 6.16 -14.11 11.71
C LYS A 287 4.97 -14.14 10.77
N VAL A 288 5.18 -13.80 9.49
CA VAL A 288 4.11 -13.74 8.48
C VAL A 288 4.51 -14.55 7.27
N LEU A 289 3.69 -15.54 6.94
CA LEU A 289 3.89 -16.37 5.77
C LEU A 289 2.66 -16.30 4.85
N SER A 290 2.89 -16.04 3.57
CA SER A 290 1.89 -16.14 2.51
C SER A 290 2.41 -17.03 1.38
N LEU A 291 1.76 -18.16 1.17
CA LEU A 291 2.05 -19.13 0.12
C LEU A 291 0.95 -19.09 -0.94
N HIS A 292 1.27 -18.51 -2.10
CA HIS A 292 0.41 -18.50 -3.28
C HIS A 292 0.62 -19.79 -4.09
N TYR A 293 -0.47 -20.41 -4.55
CA TYR A 293 -0.50 -21.74 -5.20
C TYR A 293 -0.29 -22.93 -4.24
N SER A 294 -1.27 -23.83 -4.13
CA SER A 294 -1.09 -25.17 -3.54
C SER A 294 -2.20 -26.15 -3.94
N PRO A 295 -2.18 -26.69 -5.17
CA PRO A 295 -2.85 -27.95 -5.51
C PRO A 295 -2.08 -29.20 -4.99
N ILE A 296 -1.11 -29.04 -4.08
CA ILE A 296 -0.15 -30.10 -3.69
C ILE A 296 -0.61 -30.83 -2.42
N LEU A 297 -1.64 -30.34 -1.72
CA LEU A 297 -2.12 -30.96 -0.48
C LEU A 297 -3.19 -32.04 -0.68
N ASP A 298 -3.57 -32.35 -1.92
CA ASP A 298 -4.53 -33.42 -2.19
C ASP A 298 -3.94 -34.82 -1.95
N ASP A 299 -2.61 -35.02 -2.11
CA ASP A 299 -2.01 -36.38 -2.04
C ASP A 299 -0.75 -36.54 -1.15
N VAL A 300 -0.16 -35.48 -0.58
CA VAL A 300 1.04 -35.63 0.28
C VAL A 300 0.96 -34.72 1.51
N ILE A 301 0.15 -35.09 2.48
CA ILE A 301 0.24 -34.53 3.83
C ILE A 301 1.35 -35.30 4.55
N THR A 302 2.57 -34.78 4.53
CA THR A 302 3.59 -35.32 5.44
C THR A 302 3.29 -34.87 6.87
N PRO A 303 3.49 -35.74 7.87
CA PRO A 303 3.34 -35.39 9.28
C PRO A 303 4.35 -34.36 9.79
N ASP A 304 5.25 -33.86 8.95
CA ASP A 304 6.31 -32.93 9.35
C ASP A 304 6.07 -31.49 8.87
N LEU A 305 5.04 -31.26 8.04
CA LEU A 305 4.67 -29.91 7.60
C LEU A 305 4.23 -29.04 8.78
N PHE A 306 4.77 -27.81 8.84
CA PHE A 306 4.55 -26.84 9.91
C PHE A 306 4.85 -27.44 11.30
N PRO A 307 6.13 -27.66 11.64
CA PRO A 307 6.50 -28.12 12.96
C PRO A 307 6.01 -27.13 14.03
N VAL A 308 5.78 -27.65 15.24
CA VAL A 308 5.16 -26.87 16.34
C VAL A 308 5.96 -25.59 16.63
N ASN A 309 7.29 -25.69 16.72
CA ASN A 309 8.17 -24.55 16.98
C ASN A 309 8.01 -23.44 15.92
N PHE A 310 7.93 -23.81 14.65
CA PHE A 310 7.70 -22.87 13.56
C PHE A 310 6.29 -22.27 13.60
N SER A 311 5.28 -23.08 13.93
CA SER A 311 3.89 -22.62 14.02
C SER A 311 3.67 -21.62 15.17
N GLN A 312 4.38 -21.81 16.28
CA GLN A 312 4.24 -20.98 17.49
C GLN A 312 4.72 -19.53 17.33
N GLN A 313 5.62 -19.26 16.37
CA GLN A 313 6.08 -17.91 16.07
C GLN A 313 5.20 -17.15 15.06
N LEU A 314 4.30 -17.84 14.35
CA LEU A 314 3.50 -17.23 13.30
C LEU A 314 2.36 -16.36 13.86
N LYS A 315 2.31 -15.11 13.38
CA LYS A 315 1.22 -14.15 13.61
C LYS A 315 0.24 -14.09 12.44
N ALA A 316 0.68 -14.42 11.24
CA ALA A 316 -0.20 -14.48 10.07
C ALA A 316 0.19 -15.62 9.13
N LEU A 317 -0.83 -16.35 8.67
CA LEU A 317 -0.68 -17.45 7.73
C LEU A 317 -1.71 -17.30 6.61
N GLU A 318 -1.24 -17.05 5.40
CA GLU A 318 -2.05 -17.16 4.19
C GLU A 318 -1.62 -18.38 3.38
N LEU A 319 -2.53 -19.31 3.17
CA LEU A 319 -2.43 -20.41 2.22
C LEU A 319 -3.45 -20.16 1.12
N PHE A 320 -3.22 -20.65 -0.09
CA PHE A 320 -4.17 -20.45 -1.19
C PHE A 320 -5.29 -21.49 -1.15
N VAL A 321 -4.99 -22.74 -1.52
CA VAL A 321 -5.92 -23.86 -1.45
C VAL A 321 -5.31 -24.92 -0.53
N VAL A 322 -6.12 -25.45 0.40
CA VAL A 322 -5.70 -26.49 1.34
C VAL A 322 -6.70 -27.63 1.37
N SER A 323 -6.21 -28.85 1.62
CA SER A 323 -7.06 -30.01 1.86
C SER A 323 -7.62 -30.02 3.28
N GLU A 324 -8.76 -30.69 3.44
CA GLU A 324 -9.47 -30.78 4.70
C GLU A 324 -8.69 -31.56 5.76
N ASN A 325 -8.03 -32.65 5.34
CA ASN A 325 -7.15 -33.46 6.18
C ASN A 325 -6.00 -32.62 6.75
N PHE A 326 -5.42 -31.73 5.93
CA PHE A 326 -4.37 -30.83 6.38
C PHE A 326 -4.86 -29.90 7.50
N ILE A 327 -6.04 -29.29 7.34
CA ILE A 327 -6.65 -28.46 8.38
C ILE A 327 -6.91 -29.28 9.65
N ALA A 328 -7.56 -30.44 9.52
CA ALA A 328 -7.94 -31.28 10.65
C ALA A 328 -6.74 -31.69 11.52
N MET A 329 -5.61 -31.98 10.88
CA MET A 329 -4.38 -32.40 11.52
C MET A 329 -3.58 -31.23 12.12
N ARG A 330 -3.45 -30.12 11.38
CA ARG A 330 -2.48 -29.06 11.69
C ARG A 330 -3.07 -27.83 12.35
N PHE A 331 -4.32 -27.50 12.08
CA PHE A 331 -4.90 -26.24 12.54
C PHE A 331 -5.47 -26.44 13.93
N ARG A 332 -4.55 -26.57 14.89
CA ARG A 332 -4.84 -26.73 16.31
C ARG A 332 -4.43 -25.46 17.06
N PRO A 333 -5.26 -24.96 18.01
CA PRO A 333 -4.96 -23.74 18.76
C PRO A 333 -3.61 -23.77 19.47
N GLU A 334 -3.18 -24.95 19.95
CA GLU A 334 -1.94 -25.13 20.70
C GLU A 334 -0.69 -24.93 19.83
N PHE A 335 -0.81 -25.15 18.51
CA PHE A 335 0.29 -24.96 17.57
C PHE A 335 0.42 -23.49 17.12
N PHE A 336 -0.65 -22.71 17.23
CA PHE A 336 -0.74 -21.34 16.72
C PHE A 336 -1.21 -20.33 17.79
N PRO A 337 -0.56 -20.26 18.97
CA PRO A 337 -0.99 -19.41 20.08
C PRO A 337 -0.97 -17.91 19.77
N GLN A 338 -0.16 -17.47 18.79
CA GLN A 338 0.00 -16.06 18.43
C GLN A 338 -0.67 -15.68 17.11
N LEU A 339 -1.39 -16.61 16.46
CA LEU A 339 -1.92 -16.38 15.12
C LEU A 339 -3.09 -15.39 15.13
N GLU A 340 -2.85 -14.22 14.57
CA GLU A 340 -3.81 -13.11 14.48
C GLU A 340 -4.61 -13.12 13.17
N HIS A 341 -3.99 -13.61 12.08
CA HIS A 341 -4.57 -13.64 10.74
C HIS A 341 -4.44 -15.01 10.10
N ILE A 342 -5.55 -15.50 9.56
CA ILE A 342 -5.56 -16.72 8.76
C ILE A 342 -6.32 -16.51 7.45
N LYS A 343 -5.78 -17.07 6.38
CA LYS A 343 -6.43 -17.10 5.08
C LYS A 343 -6.18 -18.41 4.37
N PHE A 344 -7.23 -19.03 3.86
CA PHE A 344 -7.15 -20.19 2.98
C PHE A 344 -8.48 -20.47 2.31
N ASP A 345 -8.42 -21.12 1.16
CA ASP A 345 -9.57 -21.69 0.49
C ASP A 345 -9.55 -23.22 0.65
N ILE A 346 -10.71 -23.84 0.85
CA ILE A 346 -10.84 -25.29 1.03
C ILE A 346 -11.47 -25.88 -0.23
N ILE A 347 -10.97 -27.03 -0.68
CA ILE A 347 -11.63 -27.78 -1.75
C ILE A 347 -12.87 -28.46 -1.16
N GLU A 348 -14.04 -28.23 -1.77
CA GLU A 348 -15.28 -28.81 -1.29
C GLU A 348 -15.30 -30.34 -1.42
N ASN A 349 -15.60 -31.04 -0.32
CA ASN A 349 -15.87 -32.48 -0.30
C ASN A 349 -17.25 -32.76 0.34
N PRO A 350 -18.18 -33.43 -0.37
CA PRO A 350 -19.54 -33.69 0.12
C PRO A 350 -19.63 -34.53 1.40
N THR A 351 -18.61 -35.34 1.70
CA THR A 351 -18.61 -36.21 2.89
C THR A 351 -18.08 -35.50 4.14
N THR A 352 -17.64 -34.25 4.00
CA THR A 352 -16.86 -33.58 5.03
C THR A 352 -17.72 -32.84 6.03
N ASN A 353 -17.46 -33.09 7.31
CA ASN A 353 -18.03 -32.34 8.42
C ASN A 353 -17.19 -31.08 8.68
N TYR A 354 -17.57 -29.98 8.03
CA TYR A 354 -16.93 -28.67 8.14
C TYR A 354 -17.05 -28.09 9.55
N ASN A 355 -18.13 -28.40 10.28
CA ASN A 355 -18.27 -27.97 11.67
C ASN A 355 -17.12 -28.49 12.54
N THR A 356 -16.66 -29.71 12.31
CA THR A 356 -15.56 -30.34 13.08
C THR A 356 -14.19 -29.77 12.68
N ILE A 357 -13.97 -29.57 11.39
CA ILE A 357 -12.69 -29.08 10.86
C ILE A 357 -12.49 -27.60 11.17
N LEU A 358 -13.51 -26.79 10.92
CA LEU A 358 -13.45 -25.34 11.13
C LEU A 358 -13.72 -24.96 12.58
N GLY A 359 -14.44 -25.78 13.35
CA GLY A 359 -14.72 -25.53 14.75
C GLY A 359 -13.47 -25.24 15.58
N LYS A 360 -12.34 -25.89 15.29
CA LYS A 360 -11.06 -25.66 15.95
C LYS A 360 -10.51 -24.24 15.75
N LEU A 361 -10.80 -23.60 14.62
CA LEU A 361 -10.33 -22.23 14.33
C LEU A 361 -10.92 -21.21 15.30
N VAL A 362 -12.12 -21.49 15.80
CA VAL A 362 -12.82 -20.64 16.77
C VAL A 362 -12.07 -20.58 18.12
N GLU A 363 -11.22 -21.57 18.39
CA GLU A 363 -10.49 -21.71 19.64
C GLU A 363 -9.11 -21.03 19.61
N PHE A 364 -8.69 -20.48 18.47
CA PHE A 364 -7.39 -19.80 18.35
C PHE A 364 -7.39 -18.53 19.19
N PRO A 365 -6.47 -18.40 20.18
CA PRO A 365 -6.59 -17.39 21.23
C PRO A 365 -6.37 -15.95 20.72
N ALA A 366 -5.49 -15.76 19.73
CA ALA A 366 -5.14 -14.44 19.20
C ALA A 366 -5.90 -14.06 17.91
N LEU A 367 -6.76 -14.94 17.39
CA LEU A 367 -7.33 -14.80 16.06
C LEU A 367 -8.30 -13.61 15.98
N ARG A 368 -7.98 -12.66 15.11
CA ARG A 368 -8.76 -11.43 14.89
C ARG A 368 -9.08 -11.16 13.42
N SER A 369 -8.50 -11.91 12.50
CA SER A 369 -8.78 -11.78 11.07
C SER A 369 -8.87 -13.13 10.38
N ILE A 370 -9.96 -13.33 9.65
CA ILE A 370 -10.22 -14.58 8.93
C ILE A 370 -10.61 -14.27 7.49
N SER A 371 -10.02 -14.99 6.54
CA SER A 371 -10.36 -14.96 5.12
C SER A 371 -10.51 -16.38 4.59
N LEU A 372 -11.75 -16.82 4.38
CA LEU A 372 -12.05 -18.20 4.02
C LEU A 372 -12.80 -18.26 2.70
N GLY A 373 -12.33 -19.11 1.80
CA GLY A 373 -13.07 -19.49 0.60
C GLY A 373 -13.39 -20.98 0.61
N VAL A 374 -14.39 -21.33 -0.18
CA VAL A 374 -14.66 -22.72 -0.53
C VAL A 374 -14.58 -22.80 -2.05
N TYR A 375 -13.67 -23.61 -2.55
CA TYR A 375 -13.53 -23.92 -3.96
C TYR A 375 -14.40 -25.12 -4.27
N THR A 376 -15.51 -24.87 -4.95
CA THR A 376 -16.43 -25.92 -5.40
C THR A 376 -16.20 -26.24 -6.87
N ARG A 377 -16.09 -27.54 -7.20
CA ARG A 377 -16.10 -28.01 -8.59
C ARG A 377 -17.51 -27.93 -9.21
N LYS A 378 -18.55 -27.87 -8.39
CA LYS A 378 -19.97 -27.79 -8.80
C LYS A 378 -20.49 -26.34 -8.65
N LYS A 379 -21.58 -25.98 -9.34
CA LYS A 379 -22.15 -24.62 -9.25
C LYS A 379 -22.90 -24.34 -7.93
N LYS A 380 -23.19 -25.37 -7.12
CA LYS A 380 -23.89 -25.26 -5.83
C LYS A 380 -22.99 -25.77 -4.70
N LEU A 381 -22.98 -25.05 -3.58
CA LEU A 381 -22.29 -25.44 -2.34
C LEU A 381 -23.18 -26.44 -1.58
N ILE A 382 -22.64 -27.62 -1.25
CA ILE A 382 -23.35 -28.73 -0.61
C ILE A 382 -23.42 -28.52 0.92
N CYS A 383 -22.39 -27.95 1.53
CA CYS A 383 -22.28 -27.83 3.00
C CYS A 383 -22.58 -26.43 3.57
N ARG A 384 -23.52 -25.69 2.95
CA ARG A 384 -23.79 -24.26 3.30
C ARG A 384 -24.13 -24.08 4.79
N ALA A 385 -25.03 -24.87 5.35
CA ALA A 385 -25.49 -24.73 6.73
C ALA A 385 -24.35 -24.86 7.77
N GLU A 386 -23.43 -25.81 7.58
CA GLU A 386 -22.29 -26.00 8.49
C GLU A 386 -21.32 -24.82 8.46
N TYR A 387 -21.03 -24.31 7.26
CA TYR A 387 -20.17 -23.13 7.13
C TYR A 387 -20.81 -21.92 7.82
N LEU A 388 -22.12 -21.74 7.66
CA LEU A 388 -22.86 -20.65 8.29
C LEU A 388 -22.85 -20.78 9.83
N ASN A 389 -23.01 -21.99 10.37
CA ASN A 389 -22.91 -22.25 11.80
C ASN A 389 -21.49 -21.97 12.35
N PHE A 390 -20.45 -22.34 11.61
CA PHE A 390 -19.08 -22.00 11.96
C PHE A 390 -18.85 -20.47 11.99
N VAL A 391 -19.32 -19.72 10.99
CA VAL A 391 -19.24 -18.25 10.99
C VAL A 391 -19.97 -17.66 12.19
N ARG A 392 -21.09 -18.27 12.61
CA ARG A 392 -21.81 -17.90 13.83
C ARG A 392 -20.97 -18.07 15.09
N ARG A 393 -20.39 -19.25 15.28
CA ARG A 393 -19.49 -19.52 16.42
C ARG A 393 -18.27 -18.61 16.46
N LEU A 394 -17.73 -18.23 15.30
CA LEU A 394 -16.60 -17.29 15.22
C LEU A 394 -16.95 -15.92 15.80
N TYR A 395 -18.13 -15.38 15.48
CA TYR A 395 -18.47 -14.03 15.93
C TYR A 395 -18.85 -13.99 17.42
N GLU A 396 -19.33 -15.09 17.99
CA GLU A 396 -19.64 -15.20 19.43
C GLU A 396 -18.40 -15.00 20.31
N LYS A 397 -17.19 -15.20 19.77
CA LYS A 397 -15.93 -14.91 20.48
C LYS A 397 -15.65 -13.42 20.66
N GLY A 398 -16.30 -12.54 19.89
CA GLY A 398 -16.22 -11.07 20.05
C GLY A 398 -14.86 -10.40 19.75
N ARG A 399 -13.86 -11.15 19.29
CA ARG A 399 -12.49 -10.65 18.99
C ARG A 399 -12.25 -10.31 17.52
N LEU A 400 -13.17 -10.70 16.64
CA LEU A 400 -12.97 -10.59 15.20
C LEU A 400 -13.05 -9.13 14.73
N GLU A 401 -12.03 -8.71 13.99
CA GLU A 401 -11.92 -7.38 13.39
C GLU A 401 -12.11 -7.43 11.87
N HIS A 402 -11.69 -8.52 11.23
CA HIS A 402 -11.81 -8.71 9.77
C HIS A 402 -12.40 -10.07 9.45
N LEU A 403 -13.48 -10.06 8.65
CA LEU A 403 -14.07 -11.26 8.08
C LEU A 403 -14.20 -11.10 6.57
N LYS A 404 -13.61 -12.05 5.84
CA LYS A 404 -13.87 -12.26 4.42
C LYS A 404 -14.31 -13.70 4.22
N VAL A 405 -15.50 -13.90 3.68
CA VAL A 405 -16.02 -15.23 3.34
C VAL A 405 -16.40 -15.25 1.87
N ASN A 406 -16.01 -16.28 1.11
CA ASN A 406 -16.46 -16.43 -0.27
C ASN A 406 -17.83 -17.13 -0.35
N LEU A 407 -18.75 -16.77 0.54
CA LEU A 407 -20.07 -17.41 0.67
C LEU A 407 -21.18 -16.38 0.85
N LEU A 408 -22.39 -16.79 0.44
CA LEU A 408 -23.61 -15.99 0.57
C LEU A 408 -24.09 -16.03 2.02
N LEU A 409 -24.06 -14.87 2.66
CA LEU A 409 -24.67 -14.67 3.98
C LEU A 409 -26.14 -14.27 3.82
N THR A 410 -26.97 -14.64 4.78
CA THR A 410 -28.34 -14.13 4.89
C THR A 410 -28.33 -12.73 5.51
N THR A 411 -29.43 -11.97 5.43
CA THR A 411 -29.52 -10.66 6.11
C THR A 411 -29.31 -10.82 7.61
N GLU A 412 -29.97 -11.79 8.23
CA GLU A 412 -29.88 -12.06 9.67
C GLU A 412 -28.44 -12.35 10.10
N MET A 413 -27.72 -13.18 9.34
CA MET A 413 -26.33 -13.50 9.64
C MET A 413 -25.40 -12.30 9.49
N ALA A 414 -25.58 -11.50 8.44
CA ALA A 414 -24.80 -10.29 8.26
C ALA A 414 -25.02 -9.32 9.43
N ILE A 415 -26.25 -9.21 9.96
CA ILE A 415 -26.58 -8.44 11.16
C ILE A 415 -25.96 -9.05 12.41
N GLY A 416 -26.05 -10.37 12.59
CA GLY A 416 -25.47 -11.10 13.73
C GLY A 416 -23.97 -10.85 13.90
N VAL A 417 -23.22 -10.70 12.80
CA VAL A 417 -21.80 -10.29 12.86
C VAL A 417 -21.64 -8.96 13.62
N PHE A 418 -22.51 -7.98 13.40
CA PHE A 418 -22.44 -6.69 14.09
C PHE A 418 -22.96 -6.74 15.52
N GLU A 419 -23.85 -7.68 15.84
CA GLU A 419 -24.37 -7.87 17.20
C GLU A 419 -23.31 -8.46 18.13
N HIS A 420 -22.52 -9.42 17.63
CA HIS A 420 -21.60 -10.20 18.43
C HIS A 420 -20.12 -9.81 18.27
N CYS A 421 -19.74 -9.15 17.17
CA CYS A 421 -18.38 -8.62 16.97
C CYS A 421 -18.34 -7.09 16.95
N PRO A 422 -18.39 -6.41 18.12
CA PRO A 422 -18.35 -4.95 18.20
C PRO A 422 -17.04 -4.35 17.66
N LYS A 423 -15.97 -5.16 17.55
CA LYS A 423 -14.66 -4.75 17.03
C LYS A 423 -14.53 -4.92 15.50
N ILE A 424 -15.55 -5.42 14.80
CA ILE A 424 -15.49 -5.62 13.35
C ILE A 424 -15.22 -4.29 12.64
N ARG A 425 -14.18 -4.26 11.82
CA ARG A 425 -13.77 -3.08 11.00
C ARG A 425 -13.86 -3.34 9.52
N SER A 426 -13.98 -4.61 9.11
CA SER A 426 -14.15 -4.98 7.71
C SER A 426 -14.89 -6.30 7.56
N LEU A 427 -15.95 -6.28 6.74
CA LEU A 427 -16.80 -7.42 6.46
C LEU A 427 -16.97 -7.54 4.94
N TYR A 428 -16.56 -8.67 4.39
CA TYR A 428 -16.66 -9.00 2.96
C TYR A 428 -17.30 -10.37 2.79
N PHE A 429 -18.31 -10.44 1.93
CA PHE A 429 -18.97 -11.69 1.57
C PHE A 429 -19.31 -11.70 0.08
N TYR A 430 -19.56 -12.89 -0.46
CA TYR A 430 -19.89 -13.06 -1.87
C TYR A 430 -21.33 -12.61 -2.16
N LYS A 431 -21.55 -11.96 -3.31
CA LYS A 431 -22.90 -11.66 -3.84
C LYS A 431 -23.19 -12.59 -5.02
N SER A 432 -24.35 -13.23 -5.04
CA SER A 432 -24.82 -13.91 -6.25
C SER A 432 -25.07 -12.85 -7.32
N SER A 433 -24.51 -13.08 -8.52
CA SER A 433 -24.69 -12.22 -9.67
C SER A 433 -26.04 -12.42 -10.38
N ASN A 434 -26.82 -13.45 -10.03
CA ASN A 434 -28.08 -13.76 -10.68
C ASN A 434 -29.17 -14.18 -9.68
N PRO A 435 -30.11 -13.28 -9.32
CA PRO A 435 -31.25 -13.62 -8.46
C PRO A 435 -32.33 -14.45 -9.18
N ASN A 436 -32.32 -14.53 -10.53
CA ASN A 436 -33.44 -15.06 -11.32
C ASN A 436 -33.37 -16.57 -11.63
N ASN A 437 -32.36 -17.31 -11.17
CA ASN A 437 -32.15 -18.73 -11.50
C ASN A 437 -32.10 -19.65 -10.26
N ILE A 438 -32.75 -19.26 -9.16
CA ILE A 438 -32.71 -20.03 -7.91
C ILE A 438 -34.16 -20.30 -7.49
N GLU A 439 -34.65 -21.50 -7.80
CA GLU A 439 -36.01 -21.99 -7.49
C GLU A 439 -36.20 -22.42 -6.03
N GLU A 440 -35.40 -21.92 -5.08
CA GLU A 440 -35.52 -22.28 -3.66
C GLU A 440 -35.76 -21.01 -2.83
N GLU A 441 -36.93 -20.94 -2.18
CA GLU A 441 -37.49 -19.80 -1.44
C GLU A 441 -36.75 -19.39 -0.15
N GLU A 442 -35.55 -19.89 0.14
CA GLU A 442 -34.91 -19.70 1.45
C GLU A 442 -33.70 -18.73 1.44
N GLU A 443 -33.85 -17.67 2.24
CA GLU A 443 -32.79 -16.89 2.91
C GLU A 443 -31.66 -16.31 2.02
N TYR A 444 -31.98 -15.23 1.30
CA TYR A 444 -30.99 -14.40 0.60
C TYR A 444 -30.67 -13.09 1.33
N PHE A 445 -29.49 -12.53 1.06
CA PHE A 445 -29.10 -11.20 1.53
C PHE A 445 -29.98 -10.12 0.88
N ARG A 446 -30.78 -9.42 1.70
CA ARG A 446 -31.62 -8.29 1.29
C ARG A 446 -30.96 -6.99 1.75
N ALA A 447 -30.42 -6.22 0.80
CA ALA A 447 -29.68 -5.00 1.12
C ALA A 447 -30.52 -3.95 1.88
N ASN A 448 -31.79 -3.77 1.52
CA ASN A 448 -32.66 -2.80 2.19
C ASN A 448 -33.01 -3.22 3.61
N GLU A 449 -33.37 -4.48 3.81
CA GLU A 449 -33.63 -5.05 5.14
C GLU A 449 -32.37 -4.97 6.03
N PHE A 450 -31.20 -5.29 5.46
CA PHE A 450 -29.92 -5.12 6.15
C PHE A 450 -29.71 -3.66 6.60
N ILE A 451 -29.95 -2.69 5.72
CA ILE A 451 -29.80 -1.26 6.05
C ILE A 451 -30.71 -0.88 7.21
N GLU A 452 -31.99 -1.24 7.12
CA GLU A 452 -32.99 -0.94 8.15
C GLU A 452 -32.62 -1.57 9.50
N ARG A 453 -32.30 -2.87 9.52
CA ARG A 453 -31.91 -3.58 10.74
C ARG A 453 -30.58 -3.08 11.30
N PHE A 454 -29.63 -2.72 10.44
CA PHE A 454 -28.35 -2.15 10.87
C PHE A 454 -28.54 -0.78 11.51
N GLU A 455 -29.40 0.08 10.94
CA GLU A 455 -29.75 1.37 11.51
C GLU A 455 -30.44 1.20 12.88
N GLN A 456 -31.41 0.28 13.01
CA GLN A 456 -32.07 -0.06 14.28
C GLN A 456 -31.08 -0.55 15.34
N LEU A 457 -30.15 -1.44 14.97
CA LEU A 457 -29.12 -1.97 15.86
C LEU A 457 -28.22 -0.86 16.42
N LYS A 458 -27.95 0.19 15.63
CA LYS A 458 -27.09 1.31 16.04
C LYS A 458 -27.81 2.35 16.88
N LEU A 459 -29.10 2.59 16.63
CA LEU A 459 -29.93 3.45 17.49
C LEU A 459 -29.92 2.98 18.95
N ASN A 460 -29.73 1.68 19.18
CA ASN A 460 -29.80 1.07 20.50
C ASN A 460 -28.43 0.82 21.21
N LYS A 461 -27.28 1.10 20.56
CA LYS A 461 -25.95 0.64 21.06
C LYS A 461 -24.80 1.67 20.94
N ILE A 462 -25.03 2.97 21.22
CA ILE A 462 -24.07 4.11 21.34
C ILE A 462 -24.06 5.06 20.12
N PRO A 463 -24.16 6.40 20.31
CA PRO A 463 -24.10 7.39 19.23
C PRO A 463 -22.71 7.44 18.56
N PRO A 464 -22.63 7.80 17.26
CA PRO A 464 -21.36 7.90 16.55
C PRO A 464 -20.52 9.02 17.16
N THR A 465 -19.46 8.67 17.89
CA THR A 465 -18.41 9.65 18.19
C THR A 465 -17.56 9.83 16.94
N SER A 466 -17.04 11.04 16.72
CA SER A 466 -16.12 11.39 15.64
C SER A 466 -14.84 10.52 15.59
N ASN A 467 -14.54 9.79 16.68
CA ASN A 467 -13.40 8.89 16.83
C ASN A 467 -13.70 7.41 16.47
N SER A 468 -14.96 7.07 16.19
CA SER A 468 -15.34 5.70 15.79
C SER A 468 -14.84 5.37 14.37
N LYS A 469 -14.06 4.28 14.24
CA LYS A 469 -13.57 3.84 12.93
C LYS A 469 -14.73 3.23 12.13
N LYS A 470 -15.01 3.77 10.94
CA LYS A 470 -16.01 3.21 10.02
C LYS A 470 -15.68 1.77 9.63
N VAL A 471 -16.69 0.91 9.59
CA VAL A 471 -16.61 -0.46 9.07
C VAL A 471 -16.55 -0.43 7.55
N VAL A 472 -15.63 -1.17 6.94
CA VAL A 472 -15.50 -1.25 5.49
C VAL A 472 -16.25 -2.47 4.94
N MET A 473 -17.07 -2.26 3.91
CA MET A 473 -17.85 -3.32 3.24
C MET A 473 -17.75 -3.24 1.72
N LEU A 474 -18.22 -4.28 1.02
CA LEU A 474 -18.28 -4.31 -0.44
C LEU A 474 -19.40 -3.40 -0.97
N GLY A 475 -19.05 -2.38 -1.73
CA GLY A 475 -19.96 -1.31 -2.18
C GLY A 475 -20.87 -1.68 -3.34
N ASN A 476 -20.47 -2.63 -4.20
CA ASN A 476 -21.31 -3.10 -5.30
C ASN A 476 -22.61 -3.78 -4.81
N LEU A 477 -22.63 -4.25 -3.56
CA LEU A 477 -23.83 -4.76 -2.91
C LEU A 477 -24.89 -3.67 -2.72
N PHE A 478 -24.44 -2.43 -2.48
CA PHE A 478 -25.24 -1.32 -1.96
C PHE A 478 -25.37 -0.17 -2.96
N LYS A 479 -25.03 -0.40 -4.23
CA LYS A 479 -25.16 0.59 -5.31
C LYS A 479 -26.61 1.09 -5.38
N GLY A 480 -26.80 2.40 -5.40
CA GLY A 480 -28.08 3.11 -5.37
C GLY A 480 -28.66 3.34 -3.97
N THR A 481 -28.04 2.85 -2.89
CA THR A 481 -28.59 2.94 -1.52
C THR A 481 -27.98 4.09 -0.69
N LYS A 482 -28.58 4.39 0.46
CA LYS A 482 -28.05 5.39 1.42
C LYS A 482 -26.62 5.05 1.89
N LEU A 483 -26.25 3.77 1.99
CA LEU A 483 -24.89 3.35 2.38
C LEU A 483 -23.82 3.70 1.34
N GLU A 484 -24.17 3.71 0.05
CA GLU A 484 -23.24 4.09 -1.03
C GLU A 484 -22.88 5.58 -0.96
N LYS A 485 -23.87 6.43 -0.68
CA LYS A 485 -23.68 7.89 -0.53
C LYS A 485 -22.83 8.28 0.70
N GLY A 486 -22.41 7.28 1.48
CA GLY A 486 -21.52 7.42 2.64
C GLY A 486 -22.32 7.48 3.93
N ASN A 487 -22.32 6.39 4.70
CA ASN A 487 -22.87 6.35 6.05
C ASN A 487 -21.78 6.79 7.07
N GLU A 488 -22.19 7.33 8.21
CA GLU A 488 -21.29 7.67 9.32
C GLU A 488 -20.54 6.44 9.86
N TRP A 489 -21.14 5.25 9.78
CA TRP A 489 -20.63 4.01 10.33
C TRP A 489 -20.05 3.03 9.31
N ILE A 490 -20.53 3.05 8.06
CA ILE A 490 -20.09 2.11 7.00
C ILE A 490 -19.45 2.87 5.84
N LYS A 491 -18.30 2.37 5.40
CA LYS A 491 -17.61 2.77 4.17
C LYS A 491 -17.69 1.64 3.14
N CYS A 492 -18.52 1.84 2.13
CA CYS A 492 -18.61 0.97 0.97
C CYS A 492 -17.40 1.15 0.03
N LYS A 493 -16.86 0.04 -0.51
CA LYS A 493 -15.80 0.04 -1.52
C LYS A 493 -16.09 -0.95 -2.64
N GLU A 494 -15.88 -0.53 -3.88
CA GLU A 494 -16.10 -1.39 -5.06
C GLU A 494 -15.23 -2.65 -5.05
N ASN A 495 -13.99 -2.54 -4.56
CA ASN A 495 -13.03 -3.64 -4.54
C ASN A 495 -12.75 -4.15 -3.12
N ILE A 496 -12.66 -5.48 -2.99
CA ILE A 496 -12.21 -6.16 -1.78
C ILE A 496 -10.75 -5.75 -1.51
N ARG A 497 -10.48 -5.26 -0.30
CA ARG A 497 -9.11 -4.99 0.15
C ARG A 497 -8.58 -6.16 0.97
N GLY A 498 -7.25 -6.28 1.03
CA GLY A 498 -6.60 -7.20 1.96
C GLY A 498 -6.92 -6.87 3.42
N SER A 499 -6.64 -7.82 4.31
CA SER A 499 -6.90 -7.65 5.74
C SER A 499 -6.15 -6.45 6.30
N HIS A 500 -6.85 -5.63 7.11
CA HIS A 500 -6.22 -4.52 7.80
C HIS A 500 -5.33 -4.99 8.96
N VAL A 501 -5.57 -6.19 9.51
CA VAL A 501 -4.72 -6.83 10.51
C VAL A 501 -3.35 -7.13 9.91
N LEU A 502 -3.31 -7.70 8.70
CA LEU A 502 -2.07 -7.94 7.98
C LEU A 502 -1.30 -6.64 7.71
N ARG A 503 -2.02 -5.56 7.37
CA ARG A 503 -1.42 -4.23 7.19
C ARG A 503 -0.83 -3.68 8.50
N GLU A 504 -1.49 -3.90 9.64
CA GLU A 504 -0.97 -3.49 10.94
C GLU A 504 0.32 -4.26 11.28
N LEU A 505 0.35 -5.57 11.05
CA LEU A 505 1.55 -6.39 11.23
C LEU A 505 2.73 -5.86 10.40
N PHE A 506 2.50 -5.54 9.12
CA PHE A 506 3.51 -4.91 8.25
C PHE A 506 4.02 -3.58 8.80
N VAL A 507 3.12 -2.69 9.23
CA VAL A 507 3.50 -1.37 9.73
C VAL A 507 4.26 -1.47 11.05
N ASN A 508 3.88 -2.40 11.92
CA ASN A 508 4.55 -2.61 13.20
C ASN A 508 5.98 -3.14 12.98
N GLU A 509 6.16 -4.11 12.09
CA GLU A 509 7.46 -4.66 11.74
C GLU A 509 8.40 -3.57 11.18
N PHE A 510 7.90 -2.72 10.28
CA PHE A 510 8.69 -1.61 9.75
C PHE A 510 9.11 -0.61 10.84
N LYS A 511 8.19 -0.26 11.76
CA LYS A 511 8.48 0.67 12.87
C LYS A 511 9.46 0.10 13.90
N GLU A 512 9.33 -1.18 14.24
CA GLU A 512 10.25 -1.85 15.16
C GLU A 512 11.69 -1.78 14.63
N TYR A 513 11.87 -2.01 13.33
CA TYR A 513 13.18 -1.89 12.69
C TYR A 513 13.74 -0.46 12.77
N GLU A 514 12.93 0.57 12.49
CA GLU A 514 13.38 1.97 12.56
C GLU A 514 13.77 2.38 13.99
N ASN A 515 13.04 1.90 15.00
CA ASN A 515 13.31 2.19 16.40
C ASN A 515 14.58 1.50 16.91
N ASN A 516 14.85 0.26 16.48
CA ASN A 516 16.03 -0.49 16.93
C ASN A 516 17.34 0.03 16.31
N ASN A 517 17.28 0.65 15.13
CA ASN A 517 18.44 1.25 14.47
C ASN A 517 18.68 2.72 14.84
N THR A 518 17.75 3.39 15.52
CA THR A 518 17.95 4.76 16.05
C THR A 518 18.54 4.77 17.46
N ARG A 519 18.60 3.60 18.12
CA ARG A 519 19.19 3.40 19.47
C ARG A 519 20.64 2.91 19.44
N LYS A 520 21.21 2.69 18.26
CA LYS A 520 22.64 2.41 18.02
C LYS A 520 23.24 3.60 17.32
#